data_AF-A0A0U1M231-F1
#
_entry.id   AF-A0A0U1M231-F1
#
_cell.length_a   1.000
_cell.length_b   1.000
_cell.length_c   1.000
_cell.angle_alpha   90.00
_cell.angle_beta   90.00
_cell.angle_gamma   90.00
#
_symmetry.space_group_name_H-M   'P 1'
#
loop_
_entity.id
_entity.type
_entity.pdbx_description
1 polymer ?
#
loop_
_entity_poly.entity_id
_entity_poly.type
_entity_poly.pdbx_seq_one_letter_code
_entity_poly.pdbx_strand_id
1 'polypeptide(L)'
;MPSLPQLTVAALAAASLVAGQTYTDCNPLNETCPSDTGLSSYSFFSDFTSGDSAFDRWNTTAGTVNSTSQGAAFIINEQGDAPTIQTDFYFFFGYVEVKMKTATGTGIISSIVFESDDLDEIDWEGIGTYNYEIETNYFGKDNTTLYNRATYPNVTTPSDTFHTYAVNWTSSAIEWFIDGVSVRTLYYEDALDGKNFPQTPMNLRIGIWAGGDSSNGEGTIEWAGGETDYSDAPFTMYVESVKIINYNPADTYTYGDKTGDYTSIKLANTTSGSSSSSSSSSSTGTGTAGGSTSAVGQSTTTTTPTPGTTPTPSNSTTSVSTSSASSSGTSTFTAAAAGMAELGMSPVVVLLSAALMLFV
;
A
#
# COMPACT_ATOMS: atom_id res chain seq x y z
N MET A 1 24.25 39.13 20.48
CA MET A 1 23.54 38.12 19.67
C MET A 1 22.23 37.83 20.38
N PRO A 2 21.09 38.33 19.90
CA PRO A 2 19.80 37.90 20.42
C PRO A 2 19.36 36.63 19.69
N SER A 3 18.99 35.63 20.47
CA SER A 3 18.46 34.34 20.07
C SER A 3 17.15 34.47 19.30
N LEU A 4 17.08 33.83 18.13
CA LEU A 4 15.88 33.66 17.31
C LEU A 4 14.84 32.83 18.10
N PRO A 5 13.57 33.24 18.18
CA PRO A 5 12.53 32.39 18.75
C PRO A 5 12.21 31.28 17.74
N GLN A 6 12.32 30.02 18.16
CA GLN A 6 11.78 28.88 17.43
C GLN A 6 10.27 29.06 17.29
N LEU A 7 9.79 29.25 16.06
CA LEU A 7 8.39 29.02 15.73
C LEU A 7 8.13 27.51 15.82
N THR A 8 7.56 27.08 16.93
CA THR A 8 6.85 25.80 17.00
C THR A 8 5.54 25.95 16.24
N VAL A 9 5.53 25.48 14.99
CA VAL A 9 4.28 25.18 14.28
C VAL A 9 3.76 23.87 14.86
N ALA A 10 2.88 23.99 15.86
CA ALA A 10 2.10 22.89 16.38
C ALA A 10 0.64 23.17 16.03
N ALA A 11 0.28 22.90 14.78
CA ALA A 11 -1.09 22.90 14.30
C ALA A 11 -1.22 21.69 13.35
N LEU A 12 -1.40 20.51 13.93
CA LEU A 12 -1.92 19.35 13.22
C LEU A 12 -2.91 18.69 14.16
N ALA A 13 -4.14 19.19 14.14
CA ALA A 13 -5.23 18.64 14.92
C ALA A 13 -6.42 18.43 13.97
N ALA A 14 -6.88 17.18 13.94
CA ALA A 14 -7.99 16.64 13.16
C ALA A 14 -7.71 16.41 11.67
N ALA A 15 -6.90 15.39 11.38
CA ALA A 15 -7.31 14.43 10.34
C ALA A 15 -8.48 13.64 10.95
N SER A 16 -9.68 14.23 10.91
CA SER A 16 -10.89 13.46 11.13
C SER A 16 -10.89 12.36 10.07
N LEU A 17 -10.83 11.11 10.54
CA LEU A 17 -11.17 9.87 9.86
C LEU A 17 -11.69 10.10 8.45
N VAL A 18 -11.02 9.51 7.46
CA VAL A 18 -11.56 9.29 6.12
C VAL A 18 -12.94 8.69 6.28
N ALA A 19 -13.98 9.54 6.24
CA ALA A 19 -15.34 9.16 6.60
C ALA A 19 -15.91 8.33 5.45
N GLY A 20 -15.48 7.07 5.36
CA GLY A 20 -15.95 6.13 4.35
C GLY A 20 -15.04 4.92 4.14
N GLN A 21 -13.72 5.04 4.33
CA GLN A 21 -12.79 3.95 3.95
C GLN A 21 -12.20 3.18 5.12
N THR A 22 -11.95 3.80 6.27
CA THR A 22 -11.37 3.11 7.44
C THR A 22 -12.40 2.88 8.53
N TYR A 23 -12.87 1.64 8.67
CA TYR A 23 -13.84 1.27 9.69
C TYR A 23 -13.90 -0.24 9.93
N THR A 24 -14.36 -0.61 11.12
CA THR A 24 -14.69 -1.98 11.51
C THR A 24 -16.08 -2.04 12.11
N ASP A 25 -16.85 -3.07 11.77
CA ASP A 25 -18.16 -3.34 12.38
C ASP A 25 -18.01 -4.01 13.76
N CYS A 26 -16.90 -4.70 13.99
CA CYS A 26 -16.60 -5.41 15.23
C CYS A 26 -15.10 -5.34 15.51
N ASN A 27 -14.70 -4.66 16.58
CA ASN A 27 -13.29 -4.55 16.92
C ASN A 27 -12.88 -5.67 17.91
N PRO A 28 -12.03 -6.63 17.52
CA PRO A 28 -11.69 -7.81 18.33
C PRO A 28 -10.79 -7.50 19.53
N LEU A 29 -10.25 -6.28 19.64
CA LEU A 29 -9.56 -5.82 20.87
C LEU A 29 -10.57 -5.53 21.99
N ASN A 30 -11.81 -5.20 21.63
CA ASN A 30 -12.85 -4.78 22.56
C ASN A 30 -13.83 -5.92 22.85
N GLU A 31 -14.13 -6.78 21.87
CA GLU A 31 -15.13 -7.84 21.99
C GLU A 31 -14.73 -9.12 21.26
N THR A 32 -15.63 -10.10 21.20
CA THR A 32 -15.41 -11.34 20.44
C THR A 32 -16.15 -11.22 19.12
N CYS A 33 -15.40 -11.14 18.03
CA CYS A 33 -15.95 -10.98 16.69
C CYS A 33 -16.17 -12.33 15.99
N PRO A 34 -17.06 -12.37 14.98
CA PRO A 34 -17.09 -13.47 14.01
C PRO A 34 -15.70 -13.68 13.38
N SER A 35 -15.51 -14.85 12.78
CA SER A 35 -14.28 -15.10 12.00
C SER A 35 -14.37 -14.40 10.65
N ASP A 36 -13.26 -13.81 10.23
CA ASP A 36 -13.10 -13.19 8.92
C ASP A 36 -13.17 -14.27 7.84
N THR A 37 -13.87 -13.98 6.74
CA THR A 37 -13.81 -14.82 5.54
C THR A 37 -12.42 -14.71 4.94
N GLY A 38 -11.71 -15.82 4.78
CA GLY A 38 -10.34 -15.84 4.27
C GLY A 38 -10.23 -16.13 2.78
N LEU A 39 -9.17 -15.63 2.15
CA LEU A 39 -8.73 -16.09 0.83
C LEU A 39 -8.05 -17.45 0.97
N SER A 40 -8.79 -18.53 0.73
CA SER A 40 -8.27 -19.90 0.88
C SER A 40 -7.35 -20.37 -0.24
N SER A 41 -7.16 -19.56 -1.28
CA SER A 41 -6.16 -19.79 -2.33
C SER A 41 -4.87 -19.01 -2.09
N TYR A 42 -3.76 -19.54 -2.57
CA TYR A 42 -2.46 -18.84 -2.52
C TYR A 42 -2.45 -17.53 -3.32
N SER A 43 -3.19 -17.47 -4.42
CA SER A 43 -3.20 -16.31 -5.30
C SER A 43 -4.61 -15.95 -5.73
N PHE A 44 -4.85 -14.65 -5.87
CA PHE A 44 -6.05 -14.06 -6.47
C PHE A 44 -5.64 -13.01 -7.50
N PHE A 45 -6.42 -12.90 -8.57
CA PHE A 45 -6.20 -11.91 -9.61
C PHE A 45 -7.55 -11.41 -10.13
N SER A 46 -7.67 -10.08 -10.22
CA SER A 46 -8.79 -9.40 -10.88
C SER A 46 -8.22 -8.54 -12.01
N ASP A 47 -8.70 -8.78 -13.23
CA ASP A 47 -8.49 -7.90 -14.37
C ASP A 47 -9.78 -7.14 -14.63
N PHE A 48 -9.83 -5.88 -14.22
CA PHE A 48 -11.04 -5.06 -14.33
C PHE A 48 -11.35 -4.61 -15.76
N THR A 49 -10.49 -4.94 -16.73
CA THR A 49 -10.82 -4.73 -18.16
C THR A 49 -11.70 -5.86 -18.72
N SER A 50 -11.86 -6.96 -17.98
CA SER A 50 -12.61 -8.15 -18.40
C SER A 50 -14.14 -8.06 -18.19
N GLY A 51 -14.66 -6.92 -17.69
CA GLY A 51 -16.09 -6.72 -17.44
C GLY A 51 -16.55 -7.10 -16.03
N ASP A 52 -17.85 -7.30 -15.85
CA ASP A 52 -18.51 -7.45 -14.54
C ASP A 52 -17.94 -8.60 -13.69
N SER A 53 -17.49 -9.69 -14.32
CA SER A 53 -16.92 -10.84 -13.59
C SER A 53 -15.63 -10.50 -12.83
N ALA A 54 -14.96 -9.40 -13.16
CA ALA A 54 -13.80 -8.93 -12.41
C ALA A 54 -14.15 -8.50 -10.97
N PHE A 55 -15.42 -8.23 -10.70
CA PHE A 55 -15.94 -7.82 -9.39
C PHE A 55 -16.52 -8.98 -8.57
N ASP A 56 -16.46 -10.23 -9.05
CA ASP A 56 -17.10 -11.39 -8.38
C ASP A 56 -16.65 -11.63 -6.92
N ARG A 57 -15.46 -11.12 -6.55
CA ARG A 57 -14.89 -11.22 -5.20
C ARG A 57 -14.75 -9.86 -4.51
N TRP A 58 -15.53 -8.89 -4.96
CA TRP A 58 -15.53 -7.51 -4.47
C TRP A 58 -16.94 -7.07 -4.10
N ASN A 59 -17.07 -6.43 -2.95
CA ASN A 59 -18.26 -5.71 -2.55
C ASN A 59 -18.08 -4.23 -2.85
N THR A 60 -19.05 -3.60 -3.51
CA THR A 60 -19.12 -2.14 -3.60
C THR A 60 -19.71 -1.60 -2.31
N THR A 61 -18.90 -0.93 -1.50
CA THR A 61 -19.29 -0.42 -0.17
C THR A 61 -19.82 1.01 -0.22
N ALA A 62 -19.47 1.77 -1.27
CA ALA A 62 -19.98 3.10 -1.52
C ALA A 62 -20.03 3.42 -3.03
N GLY A 63 -20.96 4.28 -3.43
CA GLY A 63 -21.10 4.76 -4.81
C GLY A 63 -21.34 3.64 -5.83
N THR A 64 -20.77 3.81 -7.03
CA THR A 64 -20.81 2.80 -8.10
C THR A 64 -19.47 2.77 -8.79
N VAL A 65 -19.00 1.56 -9.10
CA VAL A 65 -17.74 1.32 -9.81
C VAL A 65 -18.05 0.39 -10.97
N ASN A 66 -17.70 0.81 -12.18
CA ASN A 66 -17.96 0.06 -13.40
C ASN A 66 -16.66 -0.34 -14.08
N SER A 67 -16.67 -1.49 -14.76
CA SER A 67 -15.60 -1.87 -15.68
C SER A 67 -15.62 -0.98 -16.92
N THR A 68 -14.43 -0.62 -17.39
CA THR A 68 -14.18 0.11 -18.63
C THR A 68 -12.99 -0.52 -19.36
N SER A 69 -12.64 -0.02 -20.55
CA SER A 69 -11.42 -0.46 -21.25
C SER A 69 -10.12 -0.09 -20.53
N GLN A 70 -10.16 0.79 -19.53
CA GLN A 70 -9.02 1.15 -18.67
C GLN A 70 -9.06 0.41 -17.31
N GLY A 71 -10.05 -0.46 -17.09
CA GLY A 71 -10.29 -1.11 -15.80
C GLY A 71 -11.47 -0.52 -15.04
N ALA A 72 -11.48 -0.72 -13.73
CA ALA A 72 -12.49 -0.18 -12.82
C ALA A 72 -12.37 1.34 -12.75
N ALA A 73 -13.47 2.05 -13.01
CA ALA A 73 -13.53 3.51 -12.95
C ALA A 73 -14.24 3.95 -11.66
N PHE A 74 -13.52 4.72 -10.85
CA PHE A 74 -13.99 5.34 -9.62
C PHE A 74 -14.16 6.84 -9.90
N ILE A 75 -15.40 7.35 -9.87
CA ILE A 75 -15.72 8.68 -10.38
C ILE A 75 -16.37 9.54 -9.30
N ILE A 76 -15.84 10.75 -9.09
CA ILE A 76 -16.47 11.81 -8.31
C ILE A 76 -17.08 12.79 -9.29
N ASN A 77 -18.41 12.91 -9.29
CA ASN A 77 -19.16 13.87 -10.09
C ASN A 77 -19.61 15.07 -9.26
N GLU A 78 -19.88 14.85 -7.97
CA GLU A 78 -20.37 15.88 -7.06
C GLU A 78 -19.91 15.64 -5.61
N GLN A 79 -20.21 16.60 -4.76
CA GLN A 79 -19.90 16.55 -3.34
C GLN A 79 -20.50 15.30 -2.68
N GLY A 80 -19.70 14.59 -1.88
CA GLY A 80 -20.12 13.36 -1.18
C GLY A 80 -19.97 12.07 -1.99
N ASP A 81 -19.60 12.13 -3.27
CA ASP A 81 -19.19 10.94 -4.01
C ASP A 81 -17.89 10.37 -3.41
N ALA A 82 -17.94 9.10 -3.03
CA ALA A 82 -16.78 8.35 -2.53
C ALA A 82 -16.81 6.88 -2.96
N PRO A 83 -16.87 6.57 -4.28
CA PRO A 83 -17.03 5.20 -4.75
C PRO A 83 -15.87 4.32 -4.27
N THR A 84 -16.22 3.18 -3.68
CA THR A 84 -15.28 2.29 -2.98
C THR A 84 -15.67 0.84 -3.20
N ILE A 85 -14.68 -0.01 -3.48
CA ILE A 85 -14.80 -1.48 -3.48
C ILE A 85 -13.92 -2.08 -2.40
N GLN A 86 -14.34 -3.22 -1.86
CA GLN A 86 -13.65 -3.99 -0.84
C GLN A 86 -13.66 -5.47 -1.20
N THR A 87 -12.56 -6.20 -0.99
CA THR A 87 -12.57 -7.66 -1.18
C THR A 87 -13.55 -8.34 -0.23
N ASP A 88 -14.26 -9.36 -0.70
CA ASP A 88 -15.18 -10.17 0.14
C ASP A 88 -14.44 -11.08 1.15
N PHE A 89 -13.11 -11.05 1.08
CA PHE A 89 -12.19 -11.89 1.83
C PHE A 89 -11.06 -11.05 2.44
N TYR A 90 -10.44 -11.63 3.45
CA TYR A 90 -9.21 -11.18 4.07
C TYR A 90 -8.04 -12.04 3.59
N PHE A 91 -6.84 -11.50 3.64
CA PHE A 91 -5.59 -12.23 3.43
C PHE A 91 -4.67 -11.94 4.62
N PHE A 92 -3.75 -12.86 4.91
CA PHE A 92 -2.94 -12.76 6.13
C PHE A 92 -1.46 -12.86 5.82
N PHE A 93 -0.78 -11.70 5.87
CA PHE A 93 0.49 -11.47 5.21
C PHE A 93 0.42 -11.76 3.70
N GLY A 94 1.34 -11.20 2.93
CA GLY A 94 1.27 -11.41 1.49
C GLY A 94 2.06 -10.45 0.65
N TYR A 95 1.75 -10.53 -0.65
CA TYR A 95 2.20 -9.58 -1.64
C TYR A 95 1.00 -9.12 -2.46
N VAL A 96 0.75 -7.83 -2.49
CA VAL A 96 -0.39 -7.24 -3.22
C VAL A 96 0.15 -6.28 -4.26
N GLU A 97 -0.31 -6.38 -5.50
CA GLU A 97 -0.07 -5.43 -6.59
C GLU A 97 -1.40 -4.82 -7.03
N VAL A 98 -1.43 -3.50 -7.15
CA VAL A 98 -2.54 -2.75 -7.74
C VAL A 98 -1.98 -1.91 -8.87
N LYS A 99 -2.47 -2.15 -10.10
CA LYS A 99 -2.12 -1.32 -11.25
C LYS A 99 -3.15 -0.21 -11.38
N MET A 100 -2.75 1.01 -11.04
CA MET A 100 -3.64 2.16 -10.87
C MET A 100 -3.10 3.39 -11.58
N LYS A 101 -4.02 4.24 -12.04
CA LYS A 101 -3.78 5.63 -12.42
C LYS A 101 -4.64 6.50 -11.50
N THR A 102 -4.02 7.42 -10.76
CA THR A 102 -4.71 8.26 -9.78
C THR A 102 -5.58 9.29 -10.48
N ALA A 103 -6.54 9.85 -9.74
CA ALA A 103 -7.31 10.98 -10.21
C ALA A 103 -6.51 12.29 -10.13
N THR A 104 -6.78 13.21 -11.06
CA THR A 104 -6.39 14.62 -10.94
C THR A 104 -7.41 15.39 -10.10
N GLY A 105 -7.03 16.60 -9.68
CA GLY A 105 -7.96 17.57 -9.08
C GLY A 105 -7.51 17.95 -7.67
N THR A 106 -7.62 19.23 -7.34
CA THR A 106 -7.26 19.74 -6.01
C THR A 106 -8.09 19.03 -4.95
N GLY A 107 -7.43 18.46 -3.94
CA GLY A 107 -8.09 17.80 -2.83
C GLY A 107 -8.68 16.42 -3.14
N ILE A 108 -8.53 15.89 -4.36
CA ILE A 108 -9.03 14.55 -4.72
C ILE A 108 -8.02 13.50 -4.31
N ILE A 109 -8.48 12.45 -3.64
CA ILE A 109 -7.65 11.38 -3.09
C ILE A 109 -7.99 10.07 -3.77
N SER A 110 -6.96 9.35 -4.23
CA SER A 110 -7.03 7.99 -4.78
C SER A 110 -6.37 7.01 -3.83
N SER A 111 -7.13 6.10 -3.24
CA SER A 111 -6.70 5.30 -2.09
C SER A 111 -6.62 3.81 -2.40
N ILE A 112 -5.56 3.18 -1.89
CA ILE A 112 -5.44 1.72 -1.78
C ILE A 112 -5.16 1.44 -0.31
N VAL A 113 -6.09 0.78 0.38
CA VAL A 113 -6.02 0.58 1.83
C VAL A 113 -6.14 -0.91 2.16
N PHE A 114 -5.23 -1.42 2.96
CA PHE A 114 -5.34 -2.75 3.56
C PHE A 114 -5.81 -2.49 4.98
N GLU A 115 -6.93 -3.08 5.39
CA GLU A 115 -7.49 -2.79 6.71
C GLU A 115 -7.99 -4.06 7.40
N SER A 116 -7.64 -4.21 8.67
CA SER A 116 -8.09 -5.29 9.55
C SER A 116 -9.27 -4.85 10.43
N ASP A 117 -9.93 -5.82 11.04
CA ASP A 117 -11.02 -5.56 11.98
C ASP A 117 -10.56 -4.91 13.29
N ASP A 118 -9.28 -5.03 13.65
CA ASP A 118 -8.67 -4.27 14.75
C ASP A 118 -8.04 -2.94 14.33
N LEU A 119 -8.20 -2.54 13.06
CA LEU A 119 -7.71 -1.27 12.51
C LEU A 119 -6.17 -1.18 12.47
N ASP A 120 -5.53 -2.32 12.20
CA ASP A 120 -4.23 -2.31 11.54
C ASP A 120 -4.44 -1.91 10.08
N GLU A 121 -3.57 -1.03 9.57
CA GLU A 121 -3.73 -0.38 8.27
C GLU A 121 -2.40 -0.26 7.52
N ILE A 122 -2.42 -0.50 6.21
CA ILE A 122 -1.34 -0.17 5.27
C ILE A 122 -1.97 0.48 4.05
N ASP A 123 -1.48 1.66 3.66
CA ASP A 123 -2.12 2.41 2.59
C ASP A 123 -1.15 3.07 1.59
N TRP A 124 -1.76 3.46 0.47
CA TRP A 124 -1.25 4.40 -0.52
C TRP A 124 -2.30 5.48 -0.75
N GLU A 125 -1.88 6.75 -0.73
CA GLU A 125 -2.76 7.89 -1.03
C GLU A 125 -2.20 8.74 -2.17
N GLY A 126 -2.86 8.65 -3.33
CA GLY A 126 -2.62 9.52 -4.48
C GLY A 126 -3.36 10.83 -4.32
N ILE A 127 -2.64 11.90 -3.99
CA ILE A 127 -3.21 13.24 -3.83
C ILE A 127 -3.22 13.93 -5.20
N GLY A 128 -4.40 14.12 -5.78
CA GLY A 128 -4.61 14.66 -7.13
C GLY A 128 -4.07 16.09 -7.33
N THR A 129 -3.79 16.80 -6.23
CA THR A 129 -3.08 18.08 -6.22
C THR A 129 -1.61 17.93 -6.67
N TYR A 130 -0.98 16.79 -6.42
CA TYR A 130 0.46 16.56 -6.62
C TYR A 130 0.72 15.45 -7.65
N ASN A 131 1.15 15.83 -8.85
CA ASN A 131 1.43 14.88 -9.94
C ASN A 131 2.90 14.43 -10.01
N TYR A 132 3.57 14.29 -8.86
CA TYR A 132 4.98 13.90 -8.76
C TYR A 132 5.31 12.99 -7.57
N GLU A 133 4.32 12.67 -6.72
CA GLU A 133 4.50 11.85 -5.53
C GLU A 133 3.21 11.08 -5.22
N ILE A 134 3.34 10.10 -4.34
CA ILE A 134 2.22 9.39 -3.72
C ILE A 134 2.58 9.22 -2.24
N GLU A 135 1.60 9.28 -1.35
CA GLU A 135 1.83 9.01 0.06
C GLU A 135 1.80 7.50 0.32
N THR A 136 2.59 7.06 1.29
CA THR A 136 2.46 5.78 1.96
C THR A 136 2.22 6.04 3.44
N ASN A 137 1.32 5.28 4.06
CA ASN A 137 1.07 5.39 5.49
C ASN A 137 0.79 4.01 6.10
N TYR A 138 0.68 3.99 7.43
CA TYR A 138 0.29 2.80 8.17
C TYR A 138 -0.29 3.19 9.54
N PHE A 139 -1.23 2.39 10.03
CA PHE A 139 -1.72 2.47 11.40
C PHE A 139 -1.67 1.09 12.04
N GLY A 140 -1.44 1.08 13.35
CA GLY A 140 -1.54 -0.16 14.13
C GLY A 140 -2.59 0.04 15.20
N LYS A 141 -3.62 -0.80 15.19
CA LYS A 141 -4.69 -0.83 16.19
C LYS A 141 -5.39 0.52 16.39
N ASP A 142 -5.63 1.25 15.30
CA ASP A 142 -6.16 2.63 15.30
C ASP A 142 -5.39 3.60 16.23
N ASN A 143 -4.11 3.34 16.45
CA ASN A 143 -3.33 4.25 17.27
C ASN A 143 -3.09 5.53 16.46
N THR A 144 -3.84 6.59 16.76
CA THR A 144 -3.74 7.90 16.12
C THR A 144 -3.03 8.95 16.99
N THR A 145 -2.29 8.51 18.01
CA THR A 145 -1.58 9.40 18.95
C THR A 145 -0.56 10.31 18.24
N LEU A 146 0.04 9.82 17.15
CA LEU A 146 1.00 10.54 16.32
C LEU A 146 0.67 10.33 14.84
N TYR A 147 0.73 11.40 14.06
CA TYR A 147 0.49 11.42 12.60
C TYR A 147 1.80 11.65 11.82
N ASN A 148 2.89 10.99 12.23
CA ASN A 148 4.23 11.16 11.66
C ASN A 148 4.69 9.97 10.80
N ARG A 149 3.73 9.19 10.30
CA ARG A 149 3.96 7.92 9.60
C ARG A 149 3.89 8.05 8.09
N ALA A 150 3.35 9.14 7.58
CA ALA A 150 3.32 9.46 6.17
C ALA A 150 4.75 9.58 5.61
N THR A 151 4.99 9.00 4.44
CA THR A 151 6.17 9.32 3.62
C THR A 151 5.75 9.44 2.17
N TYR A 152 6.44 10.31 1.42
CA TYR A 152 6.04 10.70 0.06
C TYR A 152 7.11 10.27 -0.97
N PRO A 153 7.16 8.99 -1.36
CA PRO A 153 8.01 8.57 -2.47
C PRO A 153 7.63 9.27 -3.78
N ASN A 154 8.65 9.64 -4.56
CA ASN A 154 8.45 10.25 -5.87
C ASN A 154 7.91 9.22 -6.88
N VAL A 155 6.87 9.59 -7.61
CA VAL A 155 6.33 8.83 -8.75
C VAL A 155 6.10 9.81 -9.90
N THR A 156 6.56 9.45 -11.09
CA THR A 156 6.45 10.38 -12.23
C THR A 156 5.04 10.33 -12.78
N THR A 157 4.31 11.45 -12.71
CA THR A 157 3.00 11.62 -13.36
C THR A 157 1.95 10.54 -13.02
N PRO A 158 1.67 10.25 -11.73
CA PRO A 158 0.74 9.18 -11.32
C PRO A 158 -0.71 9.33 -11.81
N SER A 159 -1.12 10.55 -12.19
CA SER A 159 -2.46 10.80 -12.73
C SER A 159 -2.53 10.75 -14.26
N ASP A 160 -1.38 10.74 -14.94
CA ASP A 160 -1.31 10.65 -16.40
C ASP A 160 -1.11 9.20 -16.89
N THR A 161 -0.37 8.39 -16.12
CA THR A 161 0.00 7.02 -16.49
C THR A 161 -0.32 6.00 -15.41
N PHE A 162 -0.54 4.75 -15.81
CA PHE A 162 -0.67 3.64 -14.86
C PHE A 162 0.69 3.30 -14.26
N HIS A 163 0.70 3.14 -12.95
CA HIS A 163 1.80 2.56 -12.18
C HIS A 163 1.34 1.31 -11.46
N THR A 164 2.28 0.43 -11.13
CA THR A 164 2.03 -0.71 -10.24
C THR A 164 2.50 -0.35 -8.84
N TYR A 165 1.54 -0.16 -7.94
CA TYR A 165 1.78 0.03 -6.50
C TYR A 165 1.68 -1.33 -5.84
N ALA A 166 2.72 -1.73 -5.11
CA ALA A 166 2.74 -3.02 -4.47
C ALA A 166 3.22 -2.95 -3.02
N VAL A 167 2.76 -3.89 -2.21
CA VAL A 167 3.17 -4.05 -0.82
C VAL A 167 3.56 -5.50 -0.59
N ASN A 168 4.79 -5.74 -0.13
CA ASN A 168 5.20 -6.99 0.48
C ASN A 168 5.04 -6.86 2.00
N TRP A 169 4.08 -7.58 2.56
CA TRP A 169 3.75 -7.53 3.97
C TRP A 169 4.05 -8.87 4.63
N THR A 170 5.02 -8.86 5.54
CA THR A 170 5.47 -10.03 6.29
C THR A 170 5.41 -9.71 7.79
N SER A 171 5.58 -10.73 8.64
CA SER A 171 5.66 -10.52 10.09
C SER A 171 6.89 -9.72 10.54
N SER A 172 7.90 -9.54 9.67
CA SER A 172 9.14 -8.83 9.99
C SER A 172 9.22 -7.42 9.40
N ALA A 173 8.55 -7.18 8.27
CA ALA A 173 8.61 -5.91 7.56
C ALA A 173 7.43 -5.73 6.61
N ILE A 174 7.10 -4.46 6.37
CA ILE A 174 6.26 -4.00 5.27
C ILE A 174 7.16 -3.25 4.29
N GLU A 175 7.12 -3.63 3.03
CA GLU A 175 7.88 -2.99 1.96
C GLU A 175 6.93 -2.51 0.87
N TRP A 176 7.03 -1.23 0.52
CA TRP A 176 6.24 -0.61 -0.53
C TRP A 176 7.08 -0.50 -1.80
N PHE A 177 6.46 -0.79 -2.95
CA PHE A 177 7.08 -0.77 -4.26
C PHE A 177 6.27 0.07 -5.24
N ILE A 178 6.98 0.79 -6.11
CA ILE A 178 6.42 1.45 -7.29
C ILE A 178 7.13 0.86 -8.51
N ASP A 179 6.38 0.30 -9.43
CA ASP A 179 6.88 -0.32 -10.67
C ASP A 179 8.02 -1.34 -10.43
N GLY A 180 7.89 -2.11 -9.35
CA GLY A 180 8.84 -3.13 -8.93
C GLY A 180 10.09 -2.62 -8.19
N VAL A 181 10.19 -1.31 -7.93
CA VAL A 181 11.28 -0.71 -7.16
C VAL A 181 10.82 -0.44 -5.73
N SER A 182 11.54 -0.94 -4.72
CA SER A 182 11.26 -0.66 -3.32
C SER A 182 11.51 0.82 -3.02
N VAL A 183 10.51 1.49 -2.44
CA VAL A 183 10.53 2.93 -2.12
C VAL A 183 10.45 3.20 -0.62
N ARG A 184 10.00 2.22 0.17
CA ARG A 184 9.91 2.31 1.63
C ARG A 184 9.97 0.91 2.23
N THR A 185 10.63 0.81 3.38
CA THR A 185 10.57 -0.37 4.26
C THR A 185 10.26 0.10 5.67
N LEU A 186 9.29 -0.54 6.32
CA LEU A 186 9.00 -0.42 7.75
C LEU A 186 9.33 -1.76 8.40
N TYR A 187 10.31 -1.80 9.30
CA TYR A 187 10.58 -3.00 10.07
C TYR A 187 9.63 -3.10 11.28
N TYR A 188 9.37 -4.32 11.74
CA TYR A 188 8.52 -4.60 12.89
C TYR A 188 8.91 -3.76 14.11
N GLU A 189 10.21 -3.71 14.42
CA GLU A 189 10.77 -2.96 15.55
C GLU A 189 10.57 -1.44 15.45
N ASP A 190 10.55 -0.87 14.25
CA ASP A 190 10.39 0.57 14.03
C ASP A 190 8.96 1.03 14.36
N ALA A 191 7.99 0.13 14.29
CA ALA A 191 6.58 0.38 14.59
C ALA A 191 6.27 0.18 16.09
N LEU A 192 6.99 0.92 16.94
CA LEU A 192 6.86 0.89 18.40
C LEU A 192 7.13 -0.51 18.98
N ASP A 193 8.28 -1.10 18.63
CA ASP A 193 8.66 -2.46 19.01
C ASP A 193 7.56 -3.49 18.63
N GLY A 194 6.91 -3.29 17.49
CA GLY A 194 5.84 -4.15 16.98
C GLY A 194 4.42 -3.83 17.42
N LYS A 195 4.23 -2.94 18.40
CA LYS A 195 2.89 -2.66 18.95
C LYS A 195 1.98 -1.94 17.96
N ASN A 196 2.56 -1.13 17.09
CA ASN A 196 1.86 -0.43 16.02
C ASN A 196 2.16 -1.04 14.64
N PHE A 197 2.76 -2.23 14.57
CA PHE A 197 3.03 -2.88 13.30
C PHE A 197 1.75 -3.57 12.80
N PRO A 198 1.28 -3.29 11.57
CA PRO A 198 0.16 -4.01 10.97
C PRO A 198 0.46 -5.51 10.87
N GLN A 199 -0.34 -6.33 11.55
CA GLN A 199 0.01 -7.73 11.79
C GLN A 199 -1.19 -8.66 11.88
N THR A 200 -2.39 -8.22 11.54
CA THR A 200 -3.62 -9.02 11.58
C THR A 200 -4.24 -9.11 10.19
N PRO A 201 -5.09 -10.12 9.89
CA PRO A 201 -5.66 -10.30 8.55
C PRO A 201 -6.33 -9.02 8.05
N MET A 202 -6.10 -8.69 6.78
CA MET A 202 -6.65 -7.47 6.17
C MET A 202 -7.46 -7.80 4.93
N ASN A 203 -8.54 -7.06 4.70
CA ASN A 203 -9.17 -6.96 3.39
C ASN A 203 -8.52 -5.83 2.60
N LEU A 204 -8.71 -5.80 1.28
CA LEU A 204 -8.23 -4.74 0.41
C LEU A 204 -9.40 -3.82 0.03
N ARG A 205 -9.26 -2.53 0.30
CA ARG A 205 -10.20 -1.46 -0.05
C ARG A 205 -9.55 -0.54 -1.08
N ILE A 206 -10.31 -0.18 -2.10
CA ILE A 206 -9.85 0.69 -3.18
C ILE A 206 -10.97 1.69 -3.44
N GLY A 207 -10.64 2.97 -3.45
CA GLY A 207 -11.63 4.01 -3.66
C GLY A 207 -11.04 5.38 -3.96
N ILE A 208 -11.92 6.30 -4.32
CA ILE A 208 -11.61 7.71 -4.53
C ILE A 208 -12.53 8.54 -3.62
N TRP A 209 -12.05 9.65 -3.10
CA TRP A 209 -12.84 10.57 -2.27
C TRP A 209 -12.27 11.99 -2.31
N ALA A 210 -13.06 12.98 -1.89
CA ALA A 210 -12.61 14.37 -1.81
C ALA A 210 -12.10 14.69 -0.39
N GLY A 211 -10.78 14.62 -0.20
CA GLY A 211 -10.12 15.11 1.03
C GLY A 211 -10.25 16.62 1.19
N GLY A 212 -10.28 17.34 0.07
CA GLY A 212 -10.53 18.79 0.00
C GLY A 212 -12.01 19.19 0.12
N ASP A 213 -12.92 18.28 0.46
CA ASP A 213 -14.32 18.65 0.68
C ASP A 213 -14.43 19.73 1.78
N SER A 214 -15.17 20.81 1.53
CA SER A 214 -15.32 21.93 2.47
C SER A 214 -16.00 21.55 3.79
N SER A 215 -16.63 20.37 3.86
CA SER A 215 -17.18 19.81 5.10
C SER A 215 -16.15 19.06 5.95
N ASN A 216 -14.97 18.75 5.41
CA ASN A 216 -13.89 18.10 6.15
C ASN A 216 -13.19 19.08 7.11
N GLY A 217 -12.41 18.53 8.04
CA GLY A 217 -11.55 19.34 8.90
C GLY A 217 -10.45 20.06 8.11
N GLU A 218 -10.08 21.26 8.55
CA GLU A 218 -9.04 22.08 7.92
C GLU A 218 -7.73 21.31 7.69
N GLY A 219 -7.32 20.47 8.65
CA GLY A 219 -6.10 19.67 8.53
C GLY A 219 -6.17 18.62 7.41
N THR A 220 -7.34 18.02 7.18
CA THR A 220 -7.56 17.09 6.06
C THR A 220 -7.54 17.84 4.72
N ILE A 221 -8.18 19.02 4.66
CA ILE A 221 -8.19 19.85 3.44
C ILE A 221 -6.77 20.32 3.09
N GLU A 222 -6.00 20.77 4.09
CA GLU A 222 -4.61 21.18 3.93
C GLU A 222 -3.73 20.01 3.46
N TRP A 223 -3.88 18.84 4.09
CA TRP A 223 -3.18 17.62 3.69
C TRP A 223 -3.50 17.21 2.25
N ALA A 224 -4.77 17.31 1.84
CA ALA A 224 -5.21 17.00 0.48
C ALA A 224 -4.72 18.04 -0.56
N GLY A 225 -4.06 19.12 -0.11
CA GLY A 225 -3.48 20.16 -0.95
C GLY A 225 -4.44 21.29 -1.31
N GLY A 226 -5.59 21.38 -0.65
CA GLY A 226 -6.56 22.47 -0.80
C GLY A 226 -8.00 21.99 -0.97
N GLU A 227 -8.92 22.97 -0.99
CA GLU A 227 -10.35 22.72 -1.17
C GLU A 227 -10.64 22.21 -2.60
N THR A 228 -11.53 21.22 -2.70
CA THR A 228 -11.96 20.62 -3.96
C THR A 228 -12.96 21.51 -4.68
N ASP A 229 -12.67 21.85 -5.94
CA ASP A 229 -13.61 22.53 -6.83
C ASP A 229 -14.40 21.51 -7.66
N TYR A 230 -15.59 21.15 -7.21
CA TYR A 230 -16.47 20.21 -7.92
C TYR A 230 -16.93 20.71 -9.30
N SER A 231 -16.71 21.97 -9.68
CA SER A 231 -16.99 22.42 -11.05
C SER A 231 -15.99 21.89 -12.08
N ASP A 232 -14.84 21.37 -11.63
CA ASP A 232 -13.86 20.65 -12.46
C ASP A 232 -14.17 19.15 -12.61
N ALA A 233 -15.24 18.67 -11.97
CA ALA A 233 -15.69 17.29 -12.10
C ALA A 233 -16.10 16.96 -13.55
N PRO A 234 -16.01 15.68 -13.99
CA PRO A 234 -15.71 14.50 -13.18
C PRO A 234 -14.22 14.31 -12.89
N PHE A 235 -13.91 13.87 -11.67
CA PHE A 235 -12.60 13.33 -11.32
C PHE A 235 -12.65 11.82 -11.39
N THR A 236 -11.63 11.17 -11.96
CA THR A 236 -11.66 9.72 -12.15
C THR A 236 -10.33 9.07 -11.85
N MET A 237 -10.37 8.11 -10.93
CA MET A 237 -9.31 7.14 -10.68
C MET A 237 -9.61 5.87 -11.47
N TYR A 238 -8.57 5.24 -12.02
CA TYR A 238 -8.70 3.96 -12.72
C TYR A 238 -7.82 2.90 -12.09
N VAL A 239 -8.37 1.70 -11.92
CA VAL A 239 -7.61 0.50 -11.53
C VAL A 239 -7.76 -0.56 -12.60
N GLU A 240 -6.65 -0.90 -13.26
CA GLU A 240 -6.61 -1.89 -14.34
C GLU A 240 -6.71 -3.31 -13.77
N SER A 241 -5.91 -3.61 -12.76
CA SER A 241 -5.84 -4.96 -12.20
C SER A 241 -5.36 -4.98 -10.76
N VAL A 242 -5.76 -6.03 -10.04
CA VAL A 242 -5.29 -6.36 -8.68
C VAL A 242 -4.77 -7.79 -8.68
N LYS A 243 -3.62 -8.00 -8.04
CA LYS A 243 -3.08 -9.32 -7.74
C LYS A 243 -2.78 -9.41 -6.25
N ILE A 244 -3.22 -10.49 -5.61
CA ILE A 244 -2.97 -10.76 -4.21
C ILE A 244 -2.32 -12.14 -4.12
N ILE A 245 -1.18 -12.23 -3.42
CA ILE A 245 -0.56 -13.46 -2.97
C ILE A 245 -0.76 -13.55 -1.47
N ASN A 246 -1.55 -14.51 -1.01
CA ASN A 246 -1.79 -14.75 0.40
C ASN A 246 -0.75 -15.73 0.94
N TYR A 247 0.08 -15.28 1.88
CA TYR A 247 1.12 -16.13 2.47
C TYR A 247 0.56 -17.18 3.44
N ASN A 248 -0.64 -16.98 3.96
CA ASN A 248 -1.29 -17.93 4.86
C ASN A 248 -2.74 -18.23 4.43
N PRO A 249 -2.95 -18.99 3.32
CA PRO A 249 -4.30 -19.31 2.85
C PRO A 249 -5.14 -20.05 3.88
N ALA A 250 -6.32 -19.51 4.15
CA ALA A 250 -7.32 -20.08 5.04
C ALA A 250 -8.74 -19.79 4.56
N ASP A 251 -9.71 -20.65 4.88
CA ASP A 251 -11.13 -20.33 4.67
C ASP A 251 -11.62 -19.28 5.66
N THR A 252 -11.08 -19.27 6.88
CA THR A 252 -11.38 -18.23 7.87
C THR A 252 -10.19 -17.88 8.74
N TYR A 253 -10.15 -16.63 9.23
CA TYR A 253 -9.27 -16.20 10.31
C TYR A 253 -10.07 -15.84 11.55
N THR A 254 -9.61 -16.26 12.72
CA THR A 254 -10.27 -15.95 14.00
C THR A 254 -9.26 -15.34 14.95
N TYR A 255 -9.59 -14.19 15.54
CA TYR A 255 -8.83 -13.64 16.66
C TYR A 255 -8.98 -14.55 17.88
N GLY A 256 -7.89 -15.20 18.29
CA GLY A 256 -7.90 -16.17 19.40
C GLY A 256 -7.96 -15.55 20.79
N ASP A 257 -7.65 -14.26 20.89
CA ASP A 257 -7.74 -13.42 22.08
C ASP A 257 -7.90 -11.95 21.66
N LYS A 258 -7.80 -11.01 22.62
CA LYS A 258 -7.98 -9.57 22.41
C LYS A 258 -6.68 -8.77 22.28
N THR A 259 -5.56 -9.44 22.03
CA THR A 259 -4.24 -8.77 21.96
C THR A 259 -4.06 -8.01 20.65
N GLY A 260 -4.66 -8.50 19.57
CA GLY A 260 -4.34 -8.06 18.20
C GLY A 260 -2.93 -8.44 17.77
N ASP A 261 -2.31 -9.42 18.43
CA ASP A 261 -1.03 -9.97 18.01
C ASP A 261 -1.27 -11.00 16.91
N TYR A 262 -0.40 -11.02 15.89
CA TYR A 262 -0.50 -11.97 14.77
C TYR A 262 -0.49 -13.44 15.25
N THR A 263 0.12 -13.72 16.40
CA THR A 263 0.18 -15.07 17.00
C THR A 263 -1.16 -15.52 17.61
N SER A 264 -2.07 -14.59 17.88
CA SER A 264 -3.42 -14.88 18.34
C SER A 264 -4.30 -15.47 17.23
N ILE A 265 -4.00 -15.13 15.96
CA ILE A 265 -4.82 -15.47 14.80
C ILE A 265 -4.85 -16.99 14.57
N LYS A 266 -6.05 -17.55 14.52
CA LYS A 266 -6.31 -18.97 14.25
C LYS A 266 -6.84 -19.12 12.84
N LEU A 267 -6.20 -20.00 12.08
CA LEU A 267 -6.58 -20.32 10.70
C LEU A 267 -7.41 -21.60 10.69
N ALA A 268 -8.50 -21.59 9.94
CA ALA A 268 -9.27 -22.80 9.68
C ALA A 268 -9.48 -23.01 8.17
N ASN A 269 -9.37 -24.26 7.75
CA ASN A 269 -9.76 -24.73 6.43
C ASN A 269 -10.92 -25.70 6.61
N THR A 270 -12.04 -25.44 5.95
CA THR A 270 -13.21 -26.29 5.83
C THR A 270 -12.88 -27.52 4.99
N THR A 271 -12.08 -28.43 5.54
CA THR A 271 -12.09 -29.82 5.06
C THR A 271 -13.49 -30.37 5.27
N SER A 272 -14.23 -30.57 4.17
CA SER A 272 -15.32 -31.55 4.15
C SER A 272 -14.73 -32.92 4.52
N GLY A 273 -14.89 -33.33 5.78
CA GLY A 273 -14.69 -34.69 6.25
C GLY A 273 -13.48 -34.93 7.17
N SER A 274 -13.77 -35.00 8.47
CA SER A 274 -13.19 -35.95 9.45
C SER A 274 -11.66 -36.07 9.54
N SER A 275 -11.06 -35.55 10.61
CA SER A 275 -10.67 -36.38 11.78
C SER A 275 -9.73 -35.64 12.76
N SER A 276 -10.16 -35.67 14.02
CA SER A 276 -9.37 -35.80 15.25
C SER A 276 -8.10 -34.96 15.46
N SER A 277 -8.21 -34.07 16.43
CA SER A 277 -7.17 -33.70 17.39
C SER A 277 -6.16 -34.82 17.68
N SER A 278 -4.87 -34.52 17.51
CA SER A 278 -3.82 -35.15 18.30
C SER A 278 -2.68 -34.17 18.53
N SER A 279 -2.69 -33.60 19.74
CA SER A 279 -1.55 -32.94 20.37
C SER A 279 -0.39 -33.91 20.53
N SER A 280 0.74 -33.65 19.86
CA SER A 280 1.99 -34.38 20.09
C SER A 280 2.76 -33.74 21.26
N SER A 281 2.54 -34.25 22.46
CA SER A 281 3.44 -34.04 23.59
C SER A 281 4.64 -34.97 23.45
N SER A 282 5.84 -34.38 23.34
CA SER A 282 7.10 -35.09 23.35
C SER A 282 7.42 -35.60 24.76
N SER A 283 7.45 -36.92 24.95
CA SER A 283 8.01 -37.55 26.15
C SER A 283 9.24 -38.37 25.81
N THR A 284 10.30 -38.05 26.55
CA THR A 284 11.64 -38.61 26.51
C THR A 284 11.64 -40.06 26.98
N GLY A 285 12.22 -40.97 26.18
CA GLY A 285 12.40 -42.38 26.53
C GLY A 285 13.81 -42.87 26.20
N THR A 286 14.69 -42.81 27.19
CA THR A 286 15.99 -43.50 27.25
C THR A 286 15.82 -45.02 27.23
N GLY A 287 16.57 -45.73 26.37
CA GLY A 287 16.62 -47.18 26.33
C GLY A 287 17.95 -47.69 25.79
N THR A 288 18.70 -48.36 26.66
CA THR A 288 20.09 -48.83 26.53
C THR A 288 20.25 -50.05 25.63
N ALA A 289 21.46 -50.18 25.08
CA ALA A 289 21.99 -51.20 24.19
C ALA A 289 21.96 -52.66 24.72
N GLY A 290 21.95 -53.61 23.78
CA GLY A 290 22.43 -54.98 23.98
C GLY A 290 22.25 -55.87 22.75
N GLY A 291 23.34 -56.51 22.28
CA GLY A 291 23.26 -57.80 21.56
C GLY A 291 23.93 -57.95 20.18
N SER A 292 25.26 -58.17 20.21
CA SER A 292 26.01 -59.27 19.55
C SER A 292 25.81 -59.66 18.06
N THR A 293 26.87 -59.39 17.28
CA THR A 293 27.61 -60.28 16.34
C THR A 293 26.97 -61.57 15.76
N SER A 294 26.95 -61.71 14.42
CA SER A 294 27.79 -62.67 13.66
C SER A 294 27.49 -62.69 12.14
N ALA A 295 28.48 -62.21 11.37
CA ALA A 295 29.16 -62.78 10.21
C ALA A 295 28.48 -63.59 9.05
N VAL A 296 28.91 -63.19 7.84
CA VAL A 296 29.16 -63.91 6.56
C VAL A 296 28.01 -64.18 5.58
N GLY A 297 28.21 -63.68 4.35
CA GLY A 297 27.49 -64.08 3.14
C GLY A 297 27.87 -63.23 1.92
N GLN A 298 29.01 -63.55 1.32
CA GLN A 298 29.61 -62.94 0.13
C GLN A 298 28.79 -63.20 -1.14
N SER A 299 28.54 -62.18 -1.98
CA SER A 299 28.61 -62.34 -3.45
C SER A 299 28.83 -61.01 -4.16
N THR A 300 29.93 -61.00 -4.89
CA THR A 300 30.43 -60.08 -5.92
C THR A 300 29.48 -59.90 -7.11
N THR A 301 29.36 -58.66 -7.61
CA THR A 301 29.73 -58.34 -9.01
C THR A 301 29.99 -56.84 -9.17
N THR A 302 31.23 -56.55 -9.53
CA THR A 302 31.79 -55.31 -10.10
C THR A 302 31.26 -55.01 -11.49
N THR A 303 31.08 -53.72 -11.84
CA THR A 303 31.81 -53.03 -12.94
C THR A 303 31.38 -51.56 -13.08
N THR A 304 32.35 -50.65 -12.95
CA THR A 304 32.44 -49.29 -13.54
C THR A 304 33.73 -49.30 -14.38
N PRO A 305 33.93 -48.53 -15.49
CA PRO A 305 34.17 -47.05 -15.49
C PRO A 305 33.59 -46.27 -16.72
N THR A 306 33.07 -45.02 -16.61
CA THR A 306 33.65 -43.65 -16.88
C THR A 306 33.92 -43.28 -18.39
N PRO A 307 34.20 -42.01 -18.81
CA PRO A 307 33.39 -40.77 -19.00
C PRO A 307 33.40 -40.15 -20.45
N GLY A 308 32.64 -39.07 -20.68
CA GLY A 308 32.76 -38.10 -21.80
C GLY A 308 31.42 -37.90 -22.55
N THR A 309 30.90 -36.74 -22.93
CA THR A 309 31.48 -35.44 -23.34
C THR A 309 30.34 -34.40 -23.44
N THR A 310 30.64 -33.13 -23.15
CA THR A 310 29.83 -31.92 -23.43
C THR A 310 29.64 -31.70 -24.95
N PRO A 311 28.60 -30.98 -25.42
CA PRO A 311 28.81 -29.55 -25.72
C PRO A 311 27.58 -28.61 -25.53
N THR A 312 27.88 -27.34 -25.34
CA THR A 312 26.97 -26.16 -25.42
C THR A 312 27.39 -25.30 -26.64
N PRO A 313 26.72 -24.17 -26.93
CA PRO A 313 25.64 -23.99 -27.90
C PRO A 313 26.11 -23.49 -29.29
N SER A 314 25.25 -23.67 -30.29
CA SER A 314 25.45 -23.17 -31.66
C SER A 314 25.10 -21.69 -31.76
N ASN A 315 26.11 -20.86 -32.01
CA ASN A 315 26.01 -19.46 -32.40
C ASN A 315 25.57 -19.41 -33.88
N SER A 316 24.47 -18.73 -34.20
CA SER A 316 24.13 -18.37 -35.58
C SER A 316 24.31 -16.87 -35.78
N THR A 317 25.25 -16.55 -36.66
CA THR A 317 25.58 -15.22 -37.15
C THR A 317 24.80 -14.97 -38.43
N THR A 318 24.06 -13.86 -38.47
CA THR A 318 23.56 -13.28 -39.72
C THR A 318 23.87 -11.78 -39.71
N SER A 319 24.90 -11.40 -40.47
CA SER A 319 25.02 -10.10 -41.15
C SER A 319 23.83 -9.95 -42.11
N VAL A 320 23.21 -8.81 -42.40
CA VAL A 320 23.62 -7.53 -43.02
C VAL A 320 22.41 -6.59 -42.76
N SER A 321 22.46 -5.30 -42.40
CA SER A 321 22.85 -4.17 -43.24
C SER A 321 22.69 -2.87 -42.44
N THR A 322 23.72 -2.05 -42.47
CA THR A 322 23.73 -0.63 -42.11
C THR A 322 23.02 0.23 -43.14
N SER A 323 22.17 1.14 -42.69
CA SER A 323 21.91 2.41 -43.40
C SER A 323 21.64 3.52 -42.38
N SER A 324 22.72 4.22 -42.03
CA SER A 324 22.72 5.54 -41.42
C SER A 324 22.27 6.58 -42.45
N ALA A 325 21.22 7.35 -42.13
CA ALA A 325 20.92 8.60 -42.81
C ALA A 325 20.86 9.71 -41.75
N SER A 326 21.94 10.47 -41.72
CA SER A 326 22.08 11.77 -41.08
C SER A 326 21.24 12.82 -41.81
N SER A 327 20.44 13.59 -41.08
CA SER A 327 20.01 14.92 -41.51
C SER A 327 20.11 15.90 -40.34
N SER A 328 21.25 16.59 -40.31
CA SER A 328 21.48 17.83 -39.59
C SER A 328 20.57 18.94 -40.15
N GLY A 329 19.61 19.38 -39.35
CA GLY A 329 18.81 20.58 -39.59
C GLY A 329 19.15 21.64 -38.56
N THR A 330 20.01 22.58 -38.95
CA THR A 330 20.34 23.79 -38.19
C THR A 330 19.17 24.76 -38.27
N SER A 331 18.61 25.18 -37.14
CA SER A 331 17.76 26.36 -37.04
C SER A 331 18.20 27.21 -35.86
N THR A 332 19.09 28.14 -36.15
CA THR A 332 19.37 29.35 -35.36
C THR A 332 18.20 30.33 -35.50
N PHE A 333 17.56 30.70 -34.39
CA PHE A 333 16.90 32.00 -34.25
C PHE A 333 17.21 32.58 -32.86
N THR A 334 18.13 33.53 -32.89
CA THR A 334 18.24 34.76 -32.08
C THR A 334 17.32 34.93 -30.87
N ALA A 335 17.94 34.92 -29.69
CA ALA A 335 17.45 35.60 -28.50
C ALA A 335 17.59 37.13 -28.65
N ALA A 336 16.53 37.87 -28.33
CA ALA A 336 16.59 39.31 -28.11
C ALA A 336 16.27 39.59 -26.64
N ALA A 337 17.27 40.06 -25.92
CA ALA A 337 17.16 40.62 -24.59
C ALA A 337 16.89 42.14 -24.69
N ALA A 338 15.87 42.61 -23.99
CA ALA A 338 15.65 43.99 -23.58
C ALA A 338 14.62 43.92 -22.43
N GLY A 339 14.75 44.58 -21.29
CA GLY A 339 15.75 45.49 -20.75
C GLY A 339 15.30 45.79 -19.31
N MET A 340 16.28 45.99 -18.44
CA MET A 340 16.11 46.35 -17.04
C MET A 340 15.40 47.70 -16.89
N ALA A 341 14.52 47.83 -15.89
CA ALA A 341 14.18 49.10 -15.28
C ALA A 341 14.10 48.92 -13.75
N GLU A 342 15.25 49.16 -13.14
CA GLU A 342 15.47 49.39 -11.72
C GLU A 342 15.00 50.82 -11.39
N LEU A 343 14.17 50.99 -10.35
CA LEU A 343 14.01 52.28 -9.68
C LEU A 343 13.89 52.08 -8.16
N GLY A 344 14.94 52.48 -7.46
CA GLY A 344 14.80 53.48 -6.39
C GLY A 344 14.50 52.97 -4.99
N MET A 345 15.56 52.58 -4.30
CA MET A 345 15.64 52.48 -2.84
C MET A 345 15.64 53.89 -2.20
N SER A 346 14.83 54.13 -1.16
CA SER A 346 15.24 54.97 -0.01
C SER A 346 14.28 54.87 1.19
N PRO A 347 14.75 55.01 2.46
CA PRO A 347 14.12 54.40 3.63
C PRO A 347 13.63 55.38 4.71
N VAL A 348 13.04 54.80 5.77
CA VAL A 348 12.84 55.31 7.15
C VAL A 348 11.68 56.27 7.40
N VAL A 349 10.65 55.81 8.13
CA VAL A 349 10.24 56.40 9.43
C VAL A 349 9.72 55.28 10.34
N VAL A 350 10.44 55.04 11.43
CA VAL A 350 9.97 54.33 12.62
C VAL A 350 9.17 55.31 13.46
N LEU A 351 7.90 55.02 13.74
CA LEU A 351 7.12 55.70 14.76
C LEU A 351 6.79 54.72 15.89
N LEU A 352 7.54 54.87 16.99
CA LEU A 352 7.12 54.42 18.32
C LEU A 352 5.91 55.24 18.75
N SER A 353 4.84 54.56 19.19
CA SER A 353 3.88 55.14 20.13
C SER A 353 3.55 54.09 21.19
N ALA A 354 4.03 54.33 22.40
CA ALA A 354 3.65 53.64 23.62
C ALA A 354 2.60 54.47 24.37
N ALA A 355 1.52 53.84 24.83
CA ALA A 355 0.66 54.21 25.97
C ALA A 355 -0.32 53.03 26.15
N LEU A 356 -0.19 52.12 27.12
CA LEU A 356 -0.38 52.25 28.58
C LEU A 356 -1.77 52.77 28.99
N MET A 357 -2.64 51.85 29.45
CA MET A 357 -3.53 51.90 30.64
C MET A 357 -4.52 50.71 30.53
N LEU A 358 -4.54 49.66 31.38
CA LEU A 358 -4.74 49.48 32.84
C LEU A 358 -6.21 49.14 33.23
N PHE A 359 -6.33 48.00 33.93
CA PHE A 359 -7.43 47.46 34.79
C PHE A 359 -8.72 47.04 34.08
N VAL A 360 -9.33 45.86 34.31
CA VAL A 360 -9.40 44.93 35.46
C VAL A 360 -9.27 43.49 35.00
#